data_AF-A0A800LWT6-F1
#
_entry.id   AF-A0A800LWT6-F1
#
_cell.length_a   1.000
_cell.length_b   1.000
_cell.length_c   1.000
_cell.angle_alpha   90.00
_cell.angle_beta   90.00
_cell.angle_gamma   90.00
#
_symmetry.space_group_name_H-M   'P 1'
#
loop_
_entity.id
_entity.type
_entity.pdbx_description
1 polymer ?
#
loop_
_entity_poly.entity_id
_entity_poly.type
_entity_poly.pdbx_seq_one_letter_code
_entity_poly.pdbx_strand_id
1 'polypeptide(L)'
;MPVHKGLGSGNRPEWCDVTSAGIFKVPRDGRFDRHYHDFEEYWLIFKGRAKVMSEDQEYIVGIGDIVCTAAGDEHDVVEVYKDLEAFFFEGPCPSGGRVGHLHKNPELAKGHVVPGVER
;
A
#
# COMPACT_ATOMS: atom_id res chain seq x y z
N MET A 1 -7.32 24.12 -7.07
CA MET A 1 -7.87 23.83 -5.72
C MET A 1 -7.01 22.76 -5.09
N PRO A 2 -6.56 22.89 -3.84
CA PRO A 2 -5.67 21.94 -3.18
C PRO A 2 -6.40 20.67 -2.68
N VAL A 3 -7.52 20.32 -3.30
CA VAL A 3 -8.36 19.18 -2.88
C VAL A 3 -8.33 18.15 -3.99
N HIS A 4 -7.79 16.98 -3.68
CA HIS A 4 -7.54 15.90 -4.64
C HIS A 4 -8.08 14.59 -4.08
N LYS A 5 -8.62 13.71 -4.94
CA LYS A 5 -9.04 12.35 -4.52
C LYS A 5 -7.86 11.39 -4.32
N GLY A 6 -6.71 11.73 -4.89
CA GLY A 6 -5.44 11.06 -4.76
C GLY A 6 -4.34 11.99 -5.26
N LEU A 7 -3.10 11.75 -4.85
CA LEU A 7 -1.93 12.53 -5.20
C LEU A 7 -1.00 11.71 -6.08
N GLY A 8 -0.34 12.38 -7.01
CA GLY A 8 0.72 11.84 -7.84
C GLY A 8 1.42 12.98 -8.59
N SER A 9 2.41 12.64 -9.40
CA SER A 9 3.25 13.63 -10.10
C SER A 9 2.47 14.64 -10.96
N GLY A 10 1.33 14.23 -11.51
CA GLY A 10 0.52 15.08 -12.40
C GLY A 10 -0.46 16.02 -11.69
N ASN A 11 -0.68 15.90 -10.38
CA ASN A 11 -1.72 16.66 -9.71
C ASN A 11 -1.38 17.18 -8.30
N ARG A 12 -0.30 16.72 -7.67
CA ARG A 12 0.08 17.18 -6.33
C ARG A 12 0.51 18.66 -6.37
N PRO A 13 0.18 19.48 -5.36
CA PRO A 13 0.69 20.84 -5.26
C PRO A 13 2.22 20.89 -5.21
N GLU A 14 2.83 21.97 -5.71
CA GLU A 14 4.30 22.10 -5.78
C GLU A 14 5.01 21.99 -4.42
N TRP A 15 4.35 22.38 -3.33
CA TRP A 15 4.88 22.31 -1.97
C TRP A 15 4.73 20.92 -1.32
N CYS A 16 4.03 19.98 -1.97
CA CYS A 16 3.75 18.65 -1.44
C CYS A 16 4.88 17.69 -1.80
N ASP A 17 5.55 17.16 -0.77
CA ASP A 17 6.68 16.24 -0.88
C ASP A 17 6.27 14.76 -0.98
N VAL A 18 5.07 14.40 -0.52
CA VAL A 18 4.43 13.08 -0.71
C VAL A 18 4.44 12.68 -2.18
N THR A 19 5.01 11.51 -2.48
CA THR A 19 5.18 11.01 -3.86
C THR A 19 3.84 10.65 -4.49
N SER A 20 3.01 9.93 -3.73
CA SER A 20 1.70 9.44 -4.13
C SER A 20 0.84 9.29 -2.89
N ALA A 21 -0.48 9.42 -3.04
CA ALA A 21 -1.41 9.11 -1.96
C ALA A 21 -2.78 8.77 -2.53
N GLY A 22 -3.55 7.97 -1.81
CA GLY A 22 -4.88 7.61 -2.24
C GLY A 22 -5.56 6.63 -1.33
N ILE A 23 -6.60 5.99 -1.86
CA ILE A 23 -7.30 4.90 -1.19
C ILE A 23 -7.13 3.66 -2.04
N PHE A 24 -6.68 2.57 -1.43
CA PHE A 24 -6.77 1.25 -2.03
C PHE A 24 -7.85 0.43 -1.35
N LYS A 25 -8.37 -0.57 -2.07
CA LYS A 25 -9.41 -1.48 -1.60
C LYS A 25 -9.03 -2.90 -1.98
N VAL A 26 -9.12 -3.81 -1.02
CA VAL A 26 -8.94 -5.25 -1.25
C VAL A 26 -10.19 -5.96 -0.75
N PRO A 27 -11.16 -6.27 -1.65
CA PRO A 27 -12.28 -7.10 -1.28
C PRO A 27 -11.81 -8.53 -1.03
N ARG A 28 -12.66 -9.34 -0.39
CA ARG A 28 -12.43 -10.79 -0.32
C ARG A 28 -12.28 -11.39 -1.71
N ASP A 29 -11.28 -12.26 -1.85
CA ASP A 29 -10.89 -12.88 -3.13
C ASP A 29 -10.50 -11.85 -4.21
N GLY A 30 -10.16 -10.63 -3.78
CA GLY A 30 -9.61 -9.57 -4.61
C GLY A 30 -8.18 -9.88 -5.06
N ARG A 31 -7.52 -8.87 -5.63
CA ARG A 31 -6.13 -8.99 -6.08
C ARG A 31 -5.27 -7.90 -5.46
N PHE A 32 -4.03 -8.28 -5.16
CA PHE A 32 -2.99 -7.37 -4.71
C PHE A 32 -1.65 -7.87 -5.26
N ASP A 33 -0.71 -6.96 -5.50
CA ASP A 33 0.65 -7.28 -5.88
C ASP A 33 1.61 -6.95 -4.74
N ARG A 34 2.48 -7.91 -4.39
CA ARG A 34 3.55 -7.68 -3.43
C ARG A 34 4.63 -6.83 -4.07
N HIS A 35 4.91 -5.70 -3.47
CA HIS A 35 5.86 -4.74 -4.02
C HIS A 35 6.61 -4.01 -2.92
N TYR A 36 7.60 -3.23 -3.34
CA TYR A 36 8.36 -2.31 -2.49
C TYR A 36 8.52 -0.96 -3.20
N HIS A 37 9.02 0.03 -2.47
CA HIS A 37 9.39 1.34 -2.99
C HIS A 37 10.81 1.71 -2.57
N ASP A 38 11.45 2.64 -3.29
CA ASP A 38 12.75 3.22 -2.89
C ASP A 38 12.58 4.30 -1.78
N PHE A 39 11.42 4.36 -1.13
CA PHE A 39 11.01 5.31 -0.07
C PHE A 39 9.96 4.65 0.83
N GLU A 40 9.64 5.26 1.97
CA GLU A 40 8.68 4.71 2.93
C GLU A 40 7.24 4.76 2.41
N GLU A 41 6.39 3.84 2.86
CA GLU A 41 4.94 3.90 2.63
C GLU A 41 4.17 3.64 3.92
N TYR A 42 3.03 4.30 4.06
CA TYR A 42 2.15 4.20 5.21
C TYR A 42 0.74 3.85 4.78
N TRP A 43 0.12 2.85 5.40
CA TRP A 43 -1.29 2.52 5.21
C TRP A 43 -2.08 2.80 6.48
N LEU A 44 -3.06 3.68 6.40
CA LEU A 44 -3.99 4.01 7.48
C LEU A 44 -5.28 3.24 7.23
N ILE A 45 -5.46 2.16 7.99
CA ILE A 45 -6.61 1.27 7.81
C ILE A 45 -7.85 1.93 8.40
N PHE A 46 -8.85 2.24 7.57
CA PHE A 46 -10.10 2.86 8.03
C PHE A 46 -11.31 1.95 7.89
N LYS A 47 -11.19 0.82 7.21
CA LYS A 47 -12.23 -0.20 7.09
C LYS A 47 -11.64 -1.59 6.92
N GLY A 48 -12.33 -2.58 7.48
CA GLY A 48 -12.03 -3.99 7.24
C GLY A 48 -11.12 -4.59 8.30
N ARG A 49 -10.65 -5.79 7.99
CA ARG A 49 -9.71 -6.56 8.81
C ARG A 49 -8.96 -7.52 7.90
N ALA A 50 -7.64 -7.51 7.94
CA ALA A 50 -6.81 -8.29 7.04
C ALA A 50 -5.55 -8.77 7.75
N LYS A 51 -4.90 -9.76 7.16
CA LYS A 51 -3.50 -10.05 7.40
C LYS A 51 -2.68 -9.41 6.31
N VAL A 52 -1.74 -8.56 6.71
CA VAL A 52 -0.79 -7.89 5.83
C VAL A 52 0.62 -8.38 6.13
N MET A 53 1.52 -8.18 5.19
CA MET A 53 2.96 -8.39 5.39
C MET A 53 3.68 -7.06 5.20
N SER A 54 4.66 -6.80 6.05
CA SER A 54 5.64 -5.72 5.88
C SER A 54 6.93 -6.15 6.57
N GLU A 55 8.09 -5.82 5.98
CA GLU A 55 9.41 -6.17 6.53
C GLU A 55 9.56 -7.69 6.80
N ASP A 56 9.06 -8.51 5.86
CA ASP A 56 9.02 -9.99 5.95
C ASP A 56 8.24 -10.55 7.16
N GLN A 57 7.47 -9.73 7.86
CA GLN A 57 6.64 -10.10 9.01
C GLN A 57 5.14 -9.92 8.70
N GLU A 58 4.33 -10.88 9.16
CA GLU A 58 2.87 -10.82 9.04
C GLU A 58 2.22 -10.16 10.26
N TYR A 59 1.21 -9.33 10.02
CA TYR A 59 0.44 -8.61 11.04
C TYR A 59 -1.06 -8.71 10.76
N ILE A 60 -1.86 -8.81 11.82
CA ILE A 60 -3.32 -8.69 11.72
C ILE A 60 -3.68 -7.24 11.97
N VAL A 61 -4.28 -6.59 10.97
CA VAL A 61 -4.67 -5.19 11.03
C VAL A 61 -6.18 -5.02 10.92
N GLY A 62 -6.68 -3.93 11.46
CA GLY A 62 -8.05 -3.49 11.39
C GLY A 62 -8.16 -1.96 11.50
N ILE A 63 -9.39 -1.48 11.69
CA ILE A 63 -9.71 -0.06 11.74
C ILE A 63 -8.87 0.64 12.82
N GLY A 64 -8.16 1.70 12.42
CA GLY A 64 -7.32 2.52 13.29
C GLY A 64 -5.84 2.13 13.30
N ASP A 65 -5.49 0.95 12.78
CA ASP A 65 -4.10 0.52 12.67
C ASP A 65 -3.39 1.28 11.54
N ILE A 66 -2.09 1.51 11.74
CA ILE A 66 -1.19 2.10 10.75
C ILE A 66 -0.10 1.07 10.43
N VAL A 67 0.01 0.71 9.16
CA VAL A 67 1.13 -0.08 8.64
C VAL A 67 2.19 0.91 8.17
N CYS A 68 3.41 0.77 8.67
CA CYS A 68 4.57 1.53 8.21
C CYS A 68 5.51 0.55 7.54
N THR A 69 5.89 0.80 6.28
CA THR A 69 6.86 -0.02 5.55
C THR A 69 8.07 0.84 5.22
N ALA A 70 9.25 0.40 5.63
CA ALA A 70 10.50 1.08 5.32
C ALA A 70 10.88 0.96 3.83
N ALA A 71 11.72 1.89 3.37
CA ALA A 71 12.23 1.88 2.00
C ALA A 71 12.99 0.58 1.68
N GLY A 72 12.67 -0.03 0.55
CA GLY A 72 13.25 -1.29 0.08
C GLY A 72 12.56 -2.56 0.60
N ASP A 73 11.71 -2.44 1.63
CA ASP A 73 10.97 -3.57 2.17
C ASP A 73 9.69 -3.83 1.40
N GLU A 74 9.39 -5.11 1.20
CA GLU A 74 8.15 -5.52 0.55
C GLU A 74 6.99 -5.41 1.52
N HIS A 75 5.82 -5.10 0.97
CA HIS A 75 4.56 -5.20 1.69
C HIS A 75 3.48 -5.84 0.82
N ASP A 76 2.47 -6.40 1.46
CA ASP A 76 1.47 -7.24 0.81
C ASP A 76 0.16 -7.32 1.61
N VAL A 77 -0.94 -7.68 0.95
CA VAL A 77 -2.18 -8.11 1.60
C VAL A 77 -2.32 -9.62 1.42
N VAL A 78 -2.08 -10.37 2.50
CA VAL A 78 -1.94 -11.84 2.46
C VAL A 78 -3.29 -12.55 2.57
N GLU A 79 -4.16 -12.09 3.47
CA GLU A 79 -5.52 -12.62 3.65
C GLU A 79 -6.48 -11.46 3.99
N VAL A 80 -7.73 -11.53 3.51
CA VAL A 80 -8.78 -10.56 3.89
C VAL A 80 -9.84 -11.27 4.71
N TYR A 81 -10.09 -10.80 5.93
CA TYR A 81 -11.15 -11.31 6.79
C TYR A 81 -12.45 -10.55 6.59
N LYS A 82 -12.34 -9.23 6.40
CA LYS A 82 -13.41 -8.32 6.01
C LYS A 82 -12.84 -7.32 5.00
N ASP A 83 -13.58 -7.02 3.93
CA ASP A 83 -13.16 -6.10 2.85
C ASP A 83 -12.36 -4.91 3.40
N LEU A 84 -11.10 -4.85 2.99
CA LEU A 84 -10.12 -3.90 3.48
C LEU A 84 -10.19 -2.62 2.65
N GLU A 85 -10.23 -1.47 3.32
CA GLU A 85 -9.96 -0.17 2.71
C GLU A 85 -8.99 0.62 3.59
N ALA A 86 -8.00 1.24 2.95
CA ALA A 86 -6.98 2.02 3.64
C ALA A 86 -6.62 3.25 2.82
N PHE A 87 -6.27 4.32 3.52
CA PHE A 87 -5.61 5.47 2.92
C PHE A 87 -4.12 5.19 2.92
N PHE A 88 -3.47 5.34 1.78
CA PHE A 88 -2.02 5.21 1.70
C PHE A 88 -1.38 6.55 1.36
N PHE A 89 -0.14 6.72 1.79
CA PHE A 89 0.75 7.70 1.19
C PHE A 89 2.18 7.19 1.16
N GLU A 90 2.85 7.56 0.08
CA GLU A 90 4.24 7.28 -0.20
C GLU A 90 5.07 8.50 0.21
N GLY A 91 6.12 8.27 0.99
CA GLY A 91 7.08 9.30 1.42
C GLY A 91 7.79 9.98 0.24
N PRO A 92 8.60 11.00 0.51
CA PRO A 92 9.33 11.71 -0.54
C PRO A 92 10.31 10.79 -1.28
N CYS A 93 10.17 10.70 -2.60
CA CYS A 93 11.10 9.92 -3.41
C CYS A 93 12.49 10.57 -3.41
N PRO A 94 13.56 9.85 -3.03
CA PRO A 94 14.91 10.39 -3.03
C PRO A 94 15.38 10.68 -4.46
N SER A 95 16.41 11.53 -4.59
CA SER A 95 17.01 11.79 -5.90
C SER A 95 17.53 10.50 -6.54
N GLY A 96 17.07 10.20 -7.75
CA GLY A 96 17.39 8.95 -8.46
C GLY A 96 16.57 7.73 -8.03
N GLY A 97 15.66 7.87 -7.06
CA GLY A 97 14.70 6.82 -6.69
C GLY A 97 13.65 6.58 -7.78
N ARG A 98 13.10 5.37 -7.78
CA ARG A 98 12.06 4.94 -8.73
C ARG A 98 10.70 5.07 -8.08
N VAL A 99 9.75 5.63 -8.84
CA VAL A 99 8.35 5.80 -8.42
C VAL A 99 7.49 4.66 -8.94
N GLY A 100 6.43 4.32 -8.21
CA GLY A 100 5.51 3.23 -8.52
C GLY A 100 5.91 1.92 -7.84
N HIS A 101 5.15 0.86 -8.11
CA HIS A 101 5.39 -0.45 -7.52
C HIS A 101 6.64 -1.08 -8.12
N LEU A 102 7.60 -1.44 -7.28
CA LEU A 102 8.79 -2.20 -7.66
C LEU A 102 8.65 -3.65 -7.20
N HIS A 103 9.09 -4.59 -8.02
CA HIS A 103 8.91 -6.02 -7.74
C HIS A 103 10.27 -6.72 -7.74
N LYS A 104 10.50 -7.62 -6.78
CA LYS A 104 11.73 -8.44 -6.75
C LYS A 104 11.81 -9.42 -7.92
N ASN A 105 10.68 -9.78 -8.54
CA ASN A 105 10.62 -10.58 -9.76
C ASN A 105 9.33 -10.33 -10.56
N PRO A 106 9.26 -10.75 -11.84
CA PRO A 106 8.09 -10.53 -12.70
C PRO A 106 6.80 -11.28 -12.28
N GLU A 107 6.89 -12.33 -11.46
CA GLU A 107 5.69 -13.04 -11.00
C GLU A 107 4.93 -12.22 -9.95
N LEU A 108 5.65 -11.53 -9.07
CA LEU A 108 5.05 -10.63 -8.07
C LEU A 108 4.29 -9.47 -8.74
N ALA A 109 4.80 -8.96 -9.86
CA ALA A 109 4.16 -7.90 -10.64
C ALA A 109 2.80 -8.30 -11.25
N LYS A 110 2.52 -9.60 -11.40
CA LYS A 110 1.21 -10.08 -11.86
C LYS A 110 0.13 -9.96 -10.77
N GLY A 111 0.57 -9.80 -9.52
CA GLY A 111 -0.24 -9.92 -8.32
C GLY A 111 -0.79 -11.33 -8.11
N HIS A 112 -1.41 -11.52 -6.95
CA HIS A 112 -2.06 -12.78 -6.60
C HIS A 112 -3.51 -12.53 -6.17
N VAL A 113 -4.27 -13.61 -6.08
CA VAL A 113 -5.59 -13.58 -5.42
C VAL A 113 -5.33 -13.50 -3.93
N VAL A 114 -5.99 -12.57 -3.25
CA VAL A 114 -5.93 -12.42 -1.80
C VAL A 114 -7.11 -13.22 -1.21
N PRO A 115 -6.86 -14.40 -0.62
CA PRO A 115 -7.93 -15.26 -0.14
C PRO A 115 -8.80 -14.57 0.92
N GLY A 116 -10.12 -14.68 0.74
CA GLY A 116 -11.10 -14.33 1.77
C GLY A 116 -11.21 -15.44 2.82
N VAL A 117 -10.90 -15.14 4.08
CA VAL A 117 -10.94 -16.13 5.18
C VAL A 117 -11.95 -15.73 6.25
N GLU A 118 -12.76 -16.67 6.73
CA GLU A 118 -13.64 -16.45 7.88
C GLU A 118 -12.80 -16.42 9.17
N ARG A 119 -12.66 -15.24 9.81
CA ARG A 119 -12.01 -15.05 11.12
C ARG A 119 -12.67 -13.93 11.92
#